data_AF-A0A8H8XG22-F1
#
_entry.id   AF-A0A8H8XG22-F1
#
_cell.length_a   1.000
_cell.length_b   1.000
_cell.length_c   1.000
_cell.angle_alpha   90.00
_cell.angle_beta   90.00
_cell.angle_gamma   90.00
#
_symmetry.space_group_name_H-M   'P 1'
#
loop_
_entity.id
_entity.type
_entity.pdbx_description
1 polymer ?
#
loop_
_entity_poly.entity_id
_entity_poly.type
_entity_poly.pdbx_seq_one_letter_code
_entity_poly.pdbx_strand_id
1 'polypeptide(L)'
;EFESDETKIISYRKVPEQHSAIVRFAKSRNPVNHPSAMYKRKVVLNVGNYAKHKRTSEDYNLFVKLILEDAKFYNIQEPLVSMRTGNGQVGRRGGLNNAILEATTQKEFYEMYFLNLYELFRNVVVGFTIRLLPKTVLKMVFKMIRKL
;
A
#
# COMPACT_ATOMS: atom_id res chain seq x y z
N GLU A 1 6.03 4.33 -13.84
CA GLU A 1 5.83 2.91 -14.24
C GLU A 1 5.89 2.82 -15.75
N PHE A 2 6.51 1.77 -16.29
CA PHE A 2 6.66 1.52 -17.73
C PHE A 2 6.40 0.03 -18.04
N GLU A 3 6.13 -0.34 -19.30
CA GLU A 3 5.94 -1.77 -19.68
C GLU A 3 7.17 -2.37 -20.34
N SER A 4 7.36 -2.13 -21.65
CA SER A 4 8.50 -2.62 -22.43
C SER A 4 9.64 -1.60 -22.48
N ASP A 5 9.30 -0.34 -22.74
CA ASP A 5 10.21 0.78 -22.99
C ASP A 5 10.20 1.76 -21.80
N GLU A 6 11.35 1.94 -21.15
CA GLU A 6 11.49 2.78 -19.96
C GLU A 6 11.34 4.28 -20.23
N THR A 7 11.50 4.71 -21.49
CA THR A 7 11.29 6.10 -21.90
C THR A 7 9.80 6.45 -22.00
N LYS A 8 8.92 5.43 -22.07
CA LYS A 8 7.47 5.58 -22.20
C LYS A 8 6.78 5.33 -20.87
N ILE A 9 6.65 6.39 -20.06
CA ILE A 9 5.97 6.32 -18.77
C ILE A 9 4.45 6.22 -18.97
N ILE A 10 3.83 5.18 -18.39
CA ILE A 10 2.39 4.91 -18.52
C ILE A 10 1.57 5.28 -17.28
N SER A 11 2.21 5.48 -16.13
CA SER A 11 1.55 5.69 -14.83
C SER A 11 2.55 6.19 -13.77
N TYR A 12 2.05 6.99 -12.82
CA TYR A 12 2.77 7.42 -11.63
C TYR A 12 2.05 6.91 -10.38
N ARG A 13 2.77 6.49 -9.35
CA ARG A 13 2.15 6.22 -8.04
C ARG A 13 2.43 7.40 -7.12
N LYS A 14 1.46 8.29 -7.00
CA LYS A 14 1.51 9.41 -6.06
C LYS A 14 1.03 8.98 -4.68
N VAL A 15 1.72 9.48 -3.66
CA VAL A 15 1.39 9.29 -2.24
C VAL A 15 1.54 10.64 -1.53
N PRO A 16 0.79 10.90 -0.45
CA PRO A 16 0.81 12.21 0.19
C PRO A 16 2.20 12.59 0.69
N GLU A 17 2.55 13.88 0.60
CA GLU A 17 3.87 14.40 0.96
C GLU A 17 4.10 14.48 2.47
N GLN A 18 3.17 15.12 3.19
CA GLN A 18 3.36 15.53 4.57
C GLN A 18 2.90 14.47 5.56
N HIS A 19 3.59 14.36 6.70
CA HIS A 19 3.37 13.31 7.71
C HIS A 19 1.89 13.11 8.11
N SER A 20 1.14 14.19 8.39
CA SER A 20 -0.28 14.08 8.79
C SER A 20 -1.16 13.46 7.69
N ALA A 21 -0.91 13.83 6.43
CA ALA A 21 -1.60 13.29 5.27
C ALA A 21 -1.18 11.83 5.00
N ILE A 22 0.10 11.50 5.20
CA ILE A 22 0.63 10.13 5.13
C ILE A 22 -0.08 9.24 6.15
N VAL A 23 -0.16 9.66 7.41
CA VAL A 23 -0.83 8.88 8.48
C VAL A 23 -2.32 8.67 8.16
N ARG A 24 -3.01 9.70 7.67
CA ARG A 24 -4.41 9.58 7.25
C ARG A 24 -4.59 8.61 6.09
N PHE A 25 -3.73 8.71 5.08
CA PHE A 25 -3.75 7.82 3.91
C PHE A 25 -3.43 6.38 4.29
N ALA A 26 -2.49 6.20 5.23
CA ALA A 26 -2.09 4.91 5.79
C ALA A 26 -3.25 4.18 6.47
N LYS A 27 -4.32 4.84 6.89
CA LYS A 27 -5.54 4.19 7.41
C LYS A 27 -6.31 3.39 6.36
N SER A 28 -6.00 3.53 5.07
CA SER A 28 -6.72 2.84 3.99
C SER A 28 -5.81 2.20 2.94
N ARG A 29 -4.61 2.76 2.72
CA ARG A 29 -3.70 2.34 1.66
C ARG A 29 -2.26 2.47 2.14
N ASN A 30 -1.38 1.61 1.62
CA ASN A 30 0.06 1.71 1.92
C ASN A 30 0.60 3.10 1.50
N PRO A 31 1.15 3.88 2.45
CA PRO A 31 1.43 5.30 2.25
C PRO A 31 2.80 5.61 1.62
N VAL A 32 3.65 4.60 1.41
CA VAL A 32 5.02 4.81 0.92
C VAL A 32 5.26 3.98 -0.35
N ASN A 33 6.06 4.54 -1.27
CA ASN A 33 6.65 3.82 -2.38
C ASN A 33 7.86 3.02 -1.90
N HIS A 34 7.63 1.76 -1.53
CA HIS A 34 8.67 0.90 -0.94
C HIS A 34 9.98 0.83 -1.76
N PRO A 35 9.98 0.73 -3.10
CA PRO A 35 11.23 0.70 -3.89
C PRO A 35 12.10 1.95 -3.75
N SER A 36 11.53 3.10 -3.35
CA SER A 36 12.25 4.35 -3.15
C SER A 36 12.31 4.76 -1.67
N ALA A 37 11.97 3.85 -0.75
CA ALA A 37 11.92 4.16 0.68
C ALA A 37 13.33 4.14 1.29
N MET A 38 13.64 5.17 2.07
CA MET A 38 14.80 5.21 2.95
C MET A 38 14.36 5.51 4.38
N TYR A 39 14.98 4.86 5.35
CA TYR A 39 14.67 5.02 6.77
C TYR A 39 15.90 4.73 7.63
N LYS A 40 15.90 5.30 8.84
CA LYS A 40 16.97 5.04 9.82
C LYS A 40 16.89 3.59 10.29
N ARG A 41 17.97 2.82 10.14
CA ARG A 41 18.05 1.41 10.58
C ARG A 41 17.59 1.21 12.02
N LYS A 42 18.05 2.06 12.95
CA LYS A 42 17.67 1.98 14.38
C LYS A 42 16.15 2.01 14.58
N VAL A 43 15.45 2.88 13.85
CA VAL A 43 14.00 3.04 13.96
C VAL A 43 13.26 1.78 13.49
N VAL A 44 13.71 1.15 12.39
CA VAL A 44 13.11 -0.11 11.91
C VAL A 44 13.38 -1.29 12.83
N LEU A 45 14.57 -1.36 13.42
CA LEU A 45 14.90 -2.43 14.36
C LEU A 45 14.12 -2.31 15.67
N ASN A 46 13.86 -1.08 16.14
CA ASN A 46 13.06 -0.84 17.34
C ASN A 46 11.64 -1.40 17.23
N VAL A 47 11.04 -1.40 16.04
CA VAL A 47 9.71 -1.98 15.78
C VAL A 47 9.76 -3.47 15.36
N GLY A 48 10.89 -4.14 15.57
CA GLY A 48 11.06 -5.57 15.31
C GLY A 48 11.24 -5.96 13.84
N ASN A 49 11.63 -5.03 12.95
CA ASN A 49 11.90 -5.27 11.53
C ASN A 49 10.66 -5.77 10.74
N TYR A 50 10.82 -6.31 9.52
CA TYR A 50 9.72 -6.89 8.73
C TYR A 50 9.09 -8.11 9.41
N ALA A 51 7.75 -8.19 9.35
CA ALA A 51 7.00 -9.29 9.92
C ALA A 51 7.16 -10.58 9.08
N LYS A 52 7.85 -11.59 9.63
CA LYS A 52 8.19 -12.84 8.92
C LYS A 52 7.00 -13.66 8.42
N HIS A 53 5.83 -13.50 9.05
CA HIS A 53 4.60 -14.21 8.68
C HIS A 53 3.81 -13.50 7.58
N LYS A 54 4.26 -12.33 7.12
CA LYS A 54 3.64 -11.57 6.04
C LYS A 54 4.36 -11.88 4.74
N ARG A 55 3.62 -12.20 3.68
CA ARG A 55 4.18 -12.47 2.34
C ARG A 55 3.80 -11.41 1.30
N THR A 56 2.76 -10.63 1.58
CA THR A 56 2.16 -9.70 0.59
C THR A 56 1.89 -8.30 1.14
N SER A 57 2.11 -8.06 2.43
CA SER A 57 1.85 -6.78 3.11
C SER A 57 2.93 -6.41 4.13
N GLU A 58 4.14 -6.96 3.98
CA GLU A 58 5.29 -6.75 4.87
C GLU A 58 5.66 -5.26 5.00
N ASP A 59 5.68 -4.56 3.87
CA ASP A 59 6.00 -3.14 3.79
C ASP A 59 4.94 -2.28 4.47
N TYR A 60 3.66 -2.54 4.20
CA TYR A 60 2.57 -1.80 4.81
C TYR A 60 2.53 -2.02 6.32
N ASN A 61 2.69 -3.27 6.77
CA ASN A 61 2.79 -3.57 8.19
C ASN A 61 3.97 -2.83 8.85
N LEU A 62 5.14 -2.83 8.22
CA LEU A 62 6.28 -2.07 8.74
C LEU A 62 5.94 -0.57 8.90
N PHE A 63 5.37 0.06 7.87
CA PHE A 63 5.06 1.49 7.95
C PHE A 63 3.99 1.79 9.01
N VAL A 64 2.99 0.92 9.20
CA VAL A 64 2.01 1.07 10.29
C VAL A 64 2.69 0.98 11.66
N LYS A 65 3.57 0.00 11.88
CA LYS A 65 4.32 -0.10 13.14
C LYS A 65 5.18 1.14 13.40
N LEU A 66 5.83 1.65 12.36
CA LEU A 66 6.61 2.88 12.45
C LEU A 66 5.75 4.10 12.79
N ILE A 67 4.54 4.21 12.24
CA ILE A 67 3.60 5.28 12.59
C ILE A 67 3.16 5.17 14.05
N LEU A 68 2.89 3.96 14.54
CA LEU A 68 2.52 3.73 15.94
C LEU A 68 3.65 4.03 16.92
N GLU A 69 4.90 3.92 16.48
CA GLU A 69 6.11 4.31 17.23
C GLU A 69 6.51 5.78 16.95
N ASP A 70 5.55 6.63 16.58
CA ASP A 70 5.71 8.07 16.35
C ASP A 70 6.77 8.48 15.31
N ALA A 71 7.22 7.57 14.45
CA ALA A 71 8.17 7.90 13.39
C ALA A 71 7.59 8.96 12.46
N LYS A 72 8.42 9.95 12.08
CA LYS A 72 8.03 11.01 11.15
C LYS A 72 8.34 10.60 9.72
N PHE A 73 7.39 10.90 8.84
CA PHE A 73 7.41 10.52 7.43
C PHE A 73 7.39 11.75 6.55
N TYR A 74 8.08 11.64 5.42
CA TYR A 74 8.04 12.60 4.33
C TYR A 74 8.19 11.85 3.01
N ASN A 75 7.29 12.09 2.06
CA ASN A 75 7.39 11.52 0.71
C ASN A 75 7.81 12.61 -0.27
N ILE A 76 9.01 12.46 -0.85
CA ILE A 76 9.48 13.33 -1.94
C ILE A 76 8.51 13.21 -3.13
N GLN A 77 8.04 14.35 -3.65
CA GLN A 77 7.03 14.42 -4.71
C GLN A 77 7.61 14.30 -6.13
N GLU A 78 8.84 13.80 -6.24
CA GLU A 78 9.56 13.55 -7.49
C GLU A 78 9.65 12.05 -7.79
N PRO A 79 9.59 11.64 -9.07
CA PRO A 79 9.82 10.25 -9.45
C PRO A 79 11.28 9.84 -9.22
N LEU A 80 11.55 9.06 -8.17
CA LEU A 80 12.90 8.57 -7.84
C LEU A 80 13.22 7.18 -8.41
N VAL A 81 12.21 6.44 -8.90
CA VAL A 81 12.36 5.08 -9.41
C VAL A 81 11.47 4.85 -10.63
N SER A 82 12.08 4.33 -11.70
CA SER A 82 11.38 3.76 -12.85
C SER A 82 11.07 2.28 -12.61
N MET A 83 9.81 1.96 -12.35
CA MET A 83 9.37 0.59 -12.10
C MET A 83 8.72 -0.03 -13.34
N ARG A 84 9.23 -1.18 -13.78
CA ARG A 84 8.56 -1.99 -14.79
C ARG A 84 7.28 -2.60 -14.21
N THR A 85 6.16 -2.35 -14.87
CA THR A 85 4.88 -3.01 -14.64
C THR A 85 4.44 -3.70 -15.94
N GLY A 86 3.31 -4.39 -15.93
CA GLY A 86 2.92 -5.31 -17.00
C GLY A 86 3.08 -6.78 -16.56
N ASN A 87 2.73 -7.74 -17.43
CA ASN A 87 2.67 -9.19 -17.13
C ASN A 87 1.54 -9.62 -16.18
N GLY A 88 0.39 -8.95 -16.24
CA GLY A 88 -0.79 -9.40 -15.47
C GLY A 88 -0.72 -9.17 -13.96
N GLN A 89 0.22 -8.33 -13.47
CA GLN A 89 0.33 -7.95 -12.05
C GLN A 89 -1.02 -7.53 -11.44
N VAL A 90 -1.81 -6.71 -12.13
CA VAL A 90 -3.14 -6.27 -11.66
C VAL A 90 -4.14 -7.43 -11.65
N GLY A 91 -4.08 -8.31 -12.65
CA GLY A 91 -4.96 -9.50 -12.70
C GLY A 91 -4.70 -10.47 -11.56
N ARG A 92 -3.45 -10.58 -11.08
CA ARG A 92 -3.06 -11.37 -9.91
C ARG A 92 -3.50 -10.77 -8.58
N ARG A 93 -3.93 -9.51 -8.59
CA ARG A 93 -4.41 -8.77 -7.41
C ARG A 93 -5.92 -8.94 -7.20
N GLY A 94 -6.67 -9.54 -8.11
CA GLY A 94 -8.08 -9.88 -7.91
C GLY A 94 -8.29 -11.24 -7.25
N GLY A 95 -9.53 -11.56 -6.93
CA GLY A 95 -9.97 -12.85 -6.40
C GLY A 95 -10.14 -12.91 -4.88
N LEU A 96 -10.90 -13.91 -4.43
CA LEU A 96 -11.32 -14.08 -3.04
C LEU A 96 -10.12 -14.23 -2.08
N ASN A 97 -9.08 -14.97 -2.47
CA ASN A 97 -7.89 -15.14 -1.62
C ASN A 97 -7.20 -13.81 -1.31
N ASN A 98 -7.11 -12.90 -2.28
CA ASN A 98 -6.54 -11.56 -2.04
C ASN A 98 -7.47 -10.71 -1.16
N ALA A 99 -8.79 -10.82 -1.32
CA ALA A 99 -9.76 -10.13 -0.46
C ALA A 99 -9.65 -10.56 1.00
N ILE A 100 -9.54 -11.87 1.24
CA ILE A 100 -9.34 -12.44 2.59
C ILE A 100 -8.01 -11.96 3.17
N LEU A 101 -6.91 -12.05 2.43
CA LEU A 101 -5.58 -11.58 2.89
C LEU A 101 -5.58 -10.08 3.25
N GLU A 102 -6.27 -9.26 2.46
CA GLU A 102 -6.43 -7.83 2.74
C GLU A 102 -7.26 -7.60 4.00
N ALA A 103 -8.39 -8.30 4.15
CA ALA A 103 -9.23 -8.19 5.35
C ALA A 103 -8.51 -8.68 6.63
N THR A 104 -7.73 -9.76 6.55
CA THR A 104 -6.86 -10.20 7.65
C THR A 104 -5.85 -9.11 8.02
N THR A 105 -5.23 -8.47 7.03
CA THR A 105 -4.30 -7.36 7.29
C THR A 105 -5.00 -6.16 7.94
N GLN A 106 -6.21 -5.81 7.49
CA GLN A 106 -6.99 -4.72 8.12
C GLN A 106 -7.41 -5.06 9.56
N LYS A 107 -7.82 -6.31 9.81
CA LYS A 107 -8.15 -6.78 11.16
C LYS A 107 -6.96 -6.65 12.11
N GLU A 108 -5.77 -7.03 11.67
CA GLU A 108 -4.56 -6.86 12.48
C GLU A 108 -4.26 -5.39 12.76
N PHE A 109 -4.42 -4.50 11.78
CA PHE A 109 -4.25 -3.07 12.04
C PHE A 109 -5.27 -2.52 13.04
N TYR A 110 -6.47 -3.07 13.08
CA TYR A 110 -7.42 -2.79 14.15
C TYR A 110 -6.94 -3.33 15.50
N GLU A 111 -6.44 -4.56 15.56
CA GLU A 111 -5.88 -5.18 16.79
C GLU A 111 -4.64 -4.45 17.31
N MET A 112 -3.88 -3.80 16.43
CA MET A 112 -2.77 -2.90 16.76
C MET A 112 -3.22 -1.50 17.19
N TYR A 113 -4.53 -1.26 17.34
CA TYR A 113 -5.13 0.05 17.62
C TYR A 113 -4.81 1.13 16.57
N PHE A 114 -4.35 0.73 15.39
CA PHE A 114 -4.13 1.66 14.29
C PHE A 114 -5.45 2.01 13.61
N LEU A 115 -6.36 1.07 13.40
CA LEU A 115 -7.69 1.38 12.85
C LEU A 115 -8.73 1.41 13.94
N ASN A 116 -9.74 2.28 13.80
CA ASN A 116 -10.98 2.11 14.55
C ASN A 116 -11.94 1.14 13.84
N LEU A 117 -13.02 0.76 14.51
CA LEU A 117 -13.97 -0.23 14.01
C LEU A 117 -14.65 0.20 12.70
N TYR A 118 -14.98 1.48 12.57
CA TYR A 118 -15.55 2.03 11.34
C TYR A 118 -14.57 1.97 10.17
N GLU A 119 -13.30 2.33 10.40
CA GLU A 119 -12.26 2.26 9.38
C GLU A 119 -12.00 0.83 8.92
N LEU A 120 -11.94 -0.11 9.86
CA LEU A 120 -11.84 -1.55 9.57
C LEU A 120 -12.99 -1.99 8.66
N PHE A 121 -14.24 -1.74 9.08
CA PHE A 121 -15.42 -2.17 8.33
C PHE A 121 -15.43 -1.58 6.92
N ARG A 122 -15.24 -0.27 6.79
CA ARG A 122 -15.16 0.42 5.49
C ARG A 122 -14.09 -0.18 4.60
N ASN A 123 -12.88 -0.40 5.12
CA ASN A 123 -11.76 -0.90 4.33
C ASN A 123 -11.99 -2.35 3.87
N VAL A 124 -12.56 -3.20 4.73
CA VAL A 124 -12.92 -4.58 4.38
C VAL A 124 -13.97 -4.60 3.28
N VAL A 125 -15.05 -3.82 3.41
CA VAL A 125 -16.11 -3.75 2.40
C VAL A 125 -15.55 -3.26 1.06
N VAL A 126 -14.85 -2.13 1.04
CA VAL A 126 -14.25 -1.58 -0.19
C VAL A 126 -13.24 -2.55 -0.80
N GLY A 127 -12.40 -3.17 0.02
CA GLY A 127 -11.41 -4.16 -0.41
C GLY A 127 -12.07 -5.37 -1.07
N PHE A 128 -13.06 -5.99 -0.41
CA PHE A 128 -13.81 -7.11 -0.98
C PHE A 128 -14.49 -6.74 -2.30
N THR A 129 -15.17 -5.60 -2.35
CA THR A 129 -15.83 -5.13 -3.57
C THR A 129 -14.83 -5.01 -4.72
N ILE A 130 -13.70 -4.33 -4.51
CA ILE A 130 -12.69 -4.13 -5.56
C ILE A 130 -12.06 -5.46 -5.98
N ARG A 131 -11.69 -6.32 -5.03
CA ARG A 131 -10.95 -7.57 -5.33
C ARG A 131 -11.79 -8.59 -6.09
N LEU A 132 -13.11 -8.56 -5.93
CA LEU A 132 -14.02 -9.47 -6.62
C LEU A 132 -14.47 -8.95 -7.99
N LEU A 133 -14.07 -7.74 -8.39
CA LEU A 133 -14.39 -7.22 -9.73
C LEU A 133 -13.79 -8.09 -10.85
N PRO A 134 -14.47 -8.18 -12.00
CA PRO A 134 -13.89 -8.78 -13.21
C PRO A 134 -12.55 -8.11 -13.56
N LYS A 135 -11.59 -8.88 -14.07
CA LYS A 135 -10.21 -8.42 -14.34
C LYS A 135 -10.15 -7.13 -15.16
N THR A 136 -11.05 -6.95 -16.12
CA THR A 136 -11.11 -5.75 -16.97
C THR A 136 -11.50 -4.51 -16.16
N VAL A 137 -12.52 -4.61 -15.31
CA VAL A 137 -12.97 -3.52 -14.44
C VAL A 137 -11.92 -3.22 -13.37
N LEU A 138 -11.31 -4.26 -12.79
CA LEU A 138 -10.22 -4.12 -11.82
C LEU A 138 -9.05 -3.30 -12.40
N LYS A 139 -8.65 -3.60 -13.64
CA LYS A 139 -7.62 -2.82 -14.35
C LYS A 139 -8.00 -1.34 -14.50
N MET A 140 -9.26 -1.04 -14.83
CA MET A 140 -9.74 0.35 -14.93
C MET A 140 -9.67 1.07 -13.59
N VAL A 141 -10.17 0.45 -12.51
CA VAL A 141 -10.15 1.01 -11.16
C VAL A 141 -8.73 1.35 -10.71
N PHE A 142 -7.79 0.39 -10.85
CA PHE A 142 -6.39 0.64 -10.49
C PHE A 142 -5.74 1.74 -11.35
N LYS A 143 -6.10 1.84 -12.63
CA LYS A 143 -5.61 2.92 -13.51
C LYS A 143 -6.13 4.28 -13.07
N MET A 144 -7.40 4.40 -12.67
CA MET A 144 -7.96 5.65 -12.14
C MET A 144 -7.28 6.07 -10.83
N ILE A 145 -7.15 5.11 -9.90
CA ILE A 145 -6.53 5.34 -8.58
C ILE A 145 -5.07 5.80 -8.68
N ARG A 146 -4.36 5.43 -9.75
CA ARG A 146 -2.96 5.82 -10.01
C ARG A 146 -2.82 7.03 -10.92
N LYS A 147 -3.88 7.45 -11.61
CA LYS A 147 -3.85 8.66 -12.44
C LYS A 147 -4.08 9.94 -11.63
N LEU A 148 -4.61 9.82 -10.42
CA LEU A 148 -4.69 10.89 -9.42
C LEU A 148 -3.35 11.04 -8.71
#